data_AF-A0A7X8I3C6-F1
#
_entry.id   AF-A0A7X8I3C6-F1
#
_cell.length_a   1.000
_cell.length_b   1.000
_cell.length_c   1.000
_cell.angle_alpha   90.00
_cell.angle_beta   90.00
_cell.angle_gamma   90.00
#
_symmetry.space_group_name_H-M   'P 1'
#
loop_
_entity.id
_entity.type
_entity.pdbx_description
1 polymer ?
#
loop_
_entity_poly.entity_id
_entity_poly.type
_entity_poly.pdbx_seq_one_letter_code
_entity_poly.pdbx_strand_id
1 'polypeptide(L)'
;MEESDVEKTKKPLGYRLWFKLILTFMLFIPAYTSLPYDPTKTSEVITAVLAAPWVTAIPWLLPLTKLLMLSVILVPLVLKKPLTKVLVAYYGIVLIGVGLFQNMAITEEYGFTWLIGNTLVQFVVAIYCFYVFFRKSKVNETEVLEYSR
;
A
#
# COMPACT_ATOMS: atom_id res chain seq x y z
N MET A 1 0.98 -15.62 46.00
CA MET A 1 0.15 -16.23 44.95
C MET A 1 0.13 -15.23 43.83
N GLU A 2 0.87 -15.55 42.77
CA GLU A 2 1.43 -14.62 41.79
C GLU A 2 0.43 -14.42 40.65
N GLU A 3 -0.26 -13.27 40.62
CA GLU A 3 -0.99 -12.83 39.42
C GLU A 3 0.03 -12.20 38.47
N SER A 4 0.62 -13.02 37.62
CA SER A 4 1.33 -12.55 36.43
C SER A 4 0.28 -11.97 35.48
N ASP A 5 0.11 -10.65 35.52
CA ASP A 5 -0.61 -9.89 34.50
C ASP A 5 0.01 -10.20 33.12
N VAL A 6 -0.62 -11.12 32.40
CA VAL A 6 -0.29 -11.45 31.02
C VAL A 6 -0.58 -10.21 30.19
N GLU A 7 0.44 -9.37 30.01
CA GLU A 7 0.44 -8.21 29.12
C GLU A 7 0.00 -8.70 27.74
N LYS A 8 -1.29 -8.49 27.42
CA LYS A 8 -1.87 -8.87 26.13
C LYS A 8 -1.13 -8.09 25.05
N THR A 9 -0.11 -8.72 24.47
CA THR A 9 0.63 -8.21 23.32
C THR A 9 -0.39 -7.96 22.22
N LYS A 10 -0.78 -6.69 22.04
CA LYS A 10 -1.77 -6.30 21.03
C LYS A 10 -1.13 -6.60 19.67
N LYS A 11 -1.47 -7.76 19.10
CA LYS A 11 -1.02 -8.20 17.77
C LYS A 11 -1.18 -7.05 16.76
N PRO A 12 -0.18 -6.82 15.89
CA PRO A 12 -0.22 -5.73 14.93
C PRO A 12 -1.48 -5.80 14.07
N LEU A 13 -2.03 -4.64 13.73
CA LEU A 13 -3.33 -4.51 13.05
C LEU A 13 -3.40 -5.30 11.73
N GLY A 14 -2.28 -5.42 11.01
CA GLY A 14 -2.19 -6.21 9.77
C GLY A 14 -2.44 -7.72 9.93
N TYR A 15 -2.38 -8.26 11.16
CA TYR A 15 -2.67 -9.67 11.43
C TYR A 15 -4.17 -9.91 11.74
N ARG A 16 -4.96 -8.86 11.94
CA ARG A 16 -6.39 -9.00 12.27
C ARG A 16 -7.19 -9.36 11.02
N LEU A 17 -7.89 -10.49 11.07
CA LEU A 17 -8.72 -10.98 9.97
C LEU A 17 -9.75 -9.95 9.49
N TRP A 18 -10.37 -9.22 10.43
CA TRP A 18 -11.31 -8.14 10.12
C TRP A 18 -10.72 -7.02 9.25
N PHE A 19 -9.44 -6.68 9.45
CA PHE A 19 -8.77 -5.67 8.63
C PHE A 19 -8.57 -6.19 7.20
N LYS A 20 -8.20 -7.46 7.04
CA LYS A 20 -8.08 -8.10 5.72
C LYS A 20 -9.42 -8.17 5.01
N LEU A 21 -10.49 -8.53 5.71
CA LEU A 21 -11.84 -8.58 5.15
C LEU A 21 -12.28 -7.21 4.64
N ILE A 22 -12.07 -6.14 5.42
CA ILE A 22 -12.37 -4.77 4.98
C ILE A 22 -11.62 -4.41 3.69
N LEU A 23 -10.32 -4.71 3.61
CA LEU A 23 -9.53 -4.44 2.41
C LEU A 23 -10.04 -5.23 1.21
N THR A 24 -10.40 -6.50 1.41
CA THR A 24 -10.98 -7.34 0.36
C THR A 24 -12.31 -6.78 -0.13
N PHE A 25 -13.21 -6.37 0.76
CA PHE A 25 -14.48 -5.76 0.37
C PHE A 25 -14.28 -4.44 -0.39
N MET A 26 -13.29 -3.64 -0.03
CA MET A 26 -12.98 -2.39 -0.72
C MET A 26 -12.54 -2.63 -2.19
N LEU A 27 -11.91 -3.76 -2.48
CA LEU A 27 -11.49 -4.11 -3.84
C LEU A 27 -12.67 -4.41 -4.77
N PHE A 28 -13.82 -4.82 -4.22
CA PHE A 28 -15.04 -5.07 -5.00
C PHE A 28 -15.76 -3.79 -5.43
N ILE A 29 -15.26 -2.61 -5.03
CA ILE A 29 -15.80 -1.34 -5.52
C ILE A 29 -15.49 -1.21 -7.01
N PRO A 30 -16.50 -1.04 -7.89
CA PRO A 30 -16.31 -0.98 -9.33
C PRO A 30 -15.45 0.23 -9.71
N ALA A 31 -14.77 0.11 -10.85
CA ALA A 31 -14.04 1.22 -11.45
C ALA A 31 -15.01 2.34 -11.82
N TYR A 32 -14.59 3.58 -11.60
CA TYR A 32 -15.29 4.75 -12.09
C TYR A 32 -14.82 5.06 -13.51
N THR A 33 -15.75 5.14 -14.45
CA THR A 33 -15.49 5.55 -15.83
C THR A 33 -16.34 6.76 -16.15
N SER A 34 -15.82 7.68 -16.98
CA SER A 34 -16.61 8.82 -17.46
C SER A 34 -17.60 8.42 -18.56
N LEU A 35 -17.33 7.34 -19.30
CA LEU A 35 -18.25 6.78 -20.29
C LEU A 35 -19.00 5.58 -19.70
N PRO A 36 -20.30 5.41 -20.02
CA PRO A 36 -21.05 4.24 -19.60
C PRO A 36 -20.44 2.99 -20.26
N TYR A 37 -20.13 1.99 -19.43
CA TYR A 37 -19.62 0.70 -19.90
C TYR A 37 -20.48 -0.43 -19.34
N ASP A 38 -20.46 -1.57 -20.02
CA ASP A 38 -21.11 -2.78 -19.53
C ASP A 38 -20.31 -3.37 -18.35
N PRO A 39 -20.88 -3.51 -17.15
CA PRO A 39 -20.18 -4.07 -16.00
C PRO A 39 -19.66 -5.51 -16.22
N THR A 40 -20.18 -6.24 -17.20
CA THR A 40 -19.61 -7.54 -17.61
C THR A 40 -18.22 -7.43 -18.23
N LYS A 41 -17.87 -6.25 -18.77
CA LYS A 41 -16.56 -5.90 -19.36
C LYS A 41 -15.60 -5.25 -18.36
N THR A 42 -15.88 -5.31 -17.05
CA THR A 42 -14.99 -4.71 -16.03
C THR A 42 -13.54 -5.20 -16.15
N SER A 43 -13.32 -6.46 -16.54
CA SER A 43 -11.96 -6.98 -16.79
C SER A 43 -11.26 -6.27 -17.95
N GLU A 44 -11.98 -5.97 -19.03
CA GLU A 44 -11.44 -5.22 -20.19
C GLU A 44 -11.06 -3.80 -19.76
N VAL A 45 -11.91 -3.15 -18.96
CA VAL A 45 -11.65 -1.81 -18.40
C VAL A 45 -10.39 -1.81 -17.54
N ILE A 46 -10.22 -2.79 -16.65
CA ILE A 46 -9.01 -2.91 -15.82
C ILE A 46 -7.78 -3.10 -16.69
N THR A 47 -7.83 -3.97 -17.71
CA THR A 47 -6.70 -4.17 -18.61
C THR A 47 -6.35 -2.93 -19.41
N ALA A 48 -7.36 -2.17 -19.87
CA ALA A 48 -7.15 -0.91 -20.58
C ALA A 48 -6.47 0.14 -19.69
N VAL A 49 -6.87 0.24 -18.42
CA VAL A 49 -6.22 1.12 -17.43
C VAL A 49 -4.77 0.72 -17.19
N LEU A 50 -4.50 -0.58 -17.06
CA LEU A 50 -3.13 -1.09 -16.83
C LEU A 50 -2.24 -0.97 -18.07
N ALA A 51 -2.81 -0.94 -19.27
CA ALA A 51 -2.09 -0.77 -20.52
C ALA A 51 -1.66 0.68 -20.76
N ALA A 52 -2.48 1.66 -20.37
CA ALA A 52 -2.21 3.08 -20.56
C ALA A 52 -2.48 3.93 -19.29
N PRO A 53 -1.86 3.62 -18.15
CA PRO A 53 -2.03 4.40 -16.93
C PRO A 53 -1.45 5.80 -17.11
N TRP A 54 -1.90 6.78 -16.31
CA TRP A 54 -1.38 8.15 -16.39
C TRP A 54 0.13 8.24 -16.20
N VAL A 55 0.74 7.29 -15.49
CA VAL A 55 2.19 7.20 -15.39
C VAL A 55 2.90 7.00 -16.74
N THR A 56 2.25 6.35 -17.73
CA THR A 56 2.81 6.18 -19.09
C THR A 56 2.64 7.43 -19.96
N ALA A 57 1.74 8.35 -19.60
CA ALA A 57 1.57 9.62 -20.32
C ALA A 57 2.77 10.55 -20.15
N ILE A 58 3.58 10.38 -19.09
CA ILE A 58 4.79 11.15 -18.84
C ILE A 58 6.01 10.24 -18.96
N PRO A 59 6.81 10.33 -20.05
CA PRO A 59 7.93 9.43 -20.31
C PRO A 59 8.97 9.35 -19.17
N TRP A 60 9.16 10.44 -18.42
CA TRP A 60 10.10 10.51 -17.30
C TRP A 60 9.58 9.87 -16.01
N LEU A 61 8.26 9.67 -15.89
CA LEU A 61 7.65 9.08 -14.70
C LEU A 61 7.81 7.55 -14.68
N LEU A 62 8.00 6.93 -15.85
CA LEU A 62 8.30 5.50 -15.99
C LEU A 62 9.66 5.07 -15.39
N PRO A 63 10.80 5.69 -15.73
CA PRO A 63 12.06 5.36 -15.07
C PRO A 63 12.05 5.74 -13.59
N LEU A 64 11.37 6.84 -13.21
CA LEU A 64 11.25 7.24 -11.82
C LEU A 64 10.49 6.20 -10.99
N THR A 65 9.35 5.70 -11.47
CA THR A 65 8.58 4.67 -10.76
C THR A 65 9.32 3.35 -10.63
N LYS A 66 10.09 2.96 -11.66
CA LYS A 66 10.99 1.79 -11.57
C LYS A 66 12.08 2.00 -10.52
N LEU A 67 12.72 3.17 -10.49
CA LEU A 67 13.72 3.52 -9.47
C LEU A 67 13.12 3.55 -8.06
N LEU A 68 11.88 4.05 -7.94
CA LEU A 68 11.13 4.09 -6.68
C LEU A 68 10.78 2.68 -6.16
N MET A 69 10.41 1.75 -7.04
CA MET A 69 10.23 0.35 -6.65
C MET A 69 11.55 -0.32 -6.27
N LEU A 70 12.61 -0.05 -7.05
CA LEU A 70 13.95 -0.57 -6.80
C LEU A 70 14.49 -0.09 -5.44
N SER A 71 14.29 1.17 -5.08
CA SER A 71 14.71 1.73 -3.79
C SER A 71 13.96 1.11 -2.61
N VAL A 72 12.67 0.79 -2.74
CA VAL A 72 11.93 0.08 -1.68
C VAL A 72 12.59 -1.25 -1.31
N ILE A 73 13.21 -1.93 -2.28
CA ILE A 73 13.91 -3.21 -2.06
C ILE A 73 15.38 -2.98 -1.65
N LEU A 74 16.07 -2.03 -2.27
CA LEU A 74 17.49 -1.77 -2.00
C LEU A 74 17.75 -1.16 -0.62
N VAL A 75 16.91 -0.23 -0.17
CA VAL A 75 17.09 0.47 1.10
C VAL A 75 17.16 -0.51 2.29
N PRO A 76 16.26 -1.50 2.46
CA PRO A 76 16.37 -2.48 3.55
C PRO A 76 17.55 -3.46 3.38
N LEU A 77 18.02 -3.70 2.15
CA LEU A 77 19.18 -4.57 1.91
C LEU A 77 20.52 -3.90 2.23
N VAL A 78 20.64 -2.59 1.96
CA VAL A 78 21.88 -1.83 2.16
C VAL A 78 21.99 -1.30 3.60
N LEU A 79 20.88 -0.88 4.21
CA LEU A 79 20.87 -0.37 5.59
C LEU A 79 20.76 -1.53 6.57
N LYS A 80 21.91 -1.98 7.09
CA LYS A 80 22.03 -2.98 8.17
C LYS A 80 21.45 -2.53 9.53
N LYS A 81 20.97 -1.28 9.65
CA LYS A 81 20.36 -0.73 10.86
C LYS A 81 18.83 -0.78 10.75
N PRO A 82 18.10 -1.03 11.84
CA PRO A 82 16.64 -1.08 11.83
C PRO A 82 16.03 0.32 11.70
N LEU A 83 16.12 0.90 10.50
CA LEU A 83 15.37 2.11 10.11
C LEU A 83 13.95 1.76 9.65
N THR A 84 13.40 0.67 10.18
CA THR A 84 12.10 0.09 9.80
C THR A 84 10.98 1.13 9.80
N LYS A 85 10.98 2.07 10.75
CA LYS A 85 9.97 3.14 10.79
C LYS A 85 10.07 4.11 9.61
N VAL A 86 11.29 4.55 9.28
CA VAL A 86 11.53 5.48 8.17
C VAL A 86 11.20 4.80 6.85
N LEU A 87 11.56 3.51 6.73
CA LEU A 87 11.22 2.69 5.58
C LEU A 87 9.70 2.53 5.40
N VAL A 88 8.98 2.30 6.50
CA VAL A 88 7.51 2.19 6.48
C VAL A 88 6.87 3.52 6.07
N ALA A 89 7.34 4.66 6.59
CA ALA A 89 6.85 5.97 6.17
C ALA A 89 7.14 6.25 4.69
N TYR A 90 8.36 5.92 4.23
CA TYR A 90 8.74 6.02 2.83
C TYR A 90 7.81 5.20 1.94
N TYR A 91 7.54 3.95 2.32
CA TYR A 91 6.60 3.08 1.61
C TYR A 91 5.18 3.66 1.55
N GLY A 92 4.70 4.27 2.64
CA GLY A 92 3.42 4.97 2.67
C GLY A 92 3.33 6.11 1.65
N ILE A 93 4.39 6.91 1.50
CA ILE A 93 4.46 7.98 0.49
C ILE A 93 4.44 7.40 -0.93
N VAL A 94 5.23 6.35 -1.16
CA VAL A 94 5.29 5.64 -2.45
C VAL A 94 3.90 5.11 -2.84
N LEU A 95 3.18 4.50 -1.90
CA LEU A 95 1.83 3.99 -2.13
C LEU A 95 0.83 5.07 -2.52
N ILE A 96 0.95 6.28 -1.99
CA ILE A 96 0.07 7.40 -2.39
C ILE A 96 0.31 7.76 -3.85
N GLY A 97 1.58 7.95 -4.24
CA GLY A 97 1.92 8.29 -5.62
C GLY A 97 1.50 7.18 -6.60
N VAL A 98 1.93 5.95 -6.34
CA VAL A 98 1.57 4.78 -7.14
C VAL A 98 0.04 4.61 -7.21
N GLY A 99 -0.66 4.79 -6.09
CA GLY A 99 -2.09 4.56 -6.02
C GLY A 99 -2.96 5.60 -6.71
N LEU A 100 -2.41 6.77 -7.03
CA LEU A 100 -3.05 7.74 -7.92
C LEU A 100 -2.65 7.46 -9.38
N PHE A 101 -1.34 7.47 -9.67
CA PHE A 101 -0.85 7.48 -11.05
C PHE A 101 -0.99 6.14 -11.79
N GLN A 102 -1.03 5.00 -11.09
CA GLN A 102 -1.23 3.69 -11.72
C GLN A 102 -2.71 3.27 -11.80
N ASN A 103 -3.60 3.88 -11.00
CA ASN A 103 -5.03 3.54 -10.98
C ASN A 103 -5.89 4.47 -11.83
N MET A 104 -5.32 5.56 -12.34
CA MET A 104 -5.99 6.50 -13.23
C MET A 104 -5.44 6.32 -14.64
N ALA A 105 -6.32 6.26 -15.62
CA ALA A 105 -5.97 6.23 -17.04
C ALA A 105 -6.97 7.06 -17.84
N ILE A 106 -6.50 7.64 -18.96
CA ILE A 106 -7.38 8.14 -20.01
C ILE A 106 -7.30 7.12 -21.14
N THR A 107 -8.40 6.40 -21.36
CA THR A 107 -8.53 5.40 -22.40
C THR A 107 -9.41 5.95 -23.52
N GLU A 108 -9.15 5.56 -24.76
CA GLU A 108 -9.97 5.99 -25.90
C GLU A 108 -11.39 5.40 -25.85
N GLU A 109 -11.51 4.18 -25.31
CA GLU A 109 -12.76 3.41 -25.29
C GLU A 109 -13.66 3.72 -24.08
N TYR A 110 -13.07 4.00 -22.91
CA TYR A 110 -13.81 4.21 -21.65
C TYR A 110 -13.63 5.63 -21.06
N GLY A 111 -12.88 6.49 -21.75
CA GLY A 111 -12.56 7.84 -21.30
C GLY A 111 -11.68 7.83 -20.06
N PHE A 112 -11.89 8.81 -19.18
CA PHE A 112 -11.24 8.83 -17.87
C PHE A 112 -11.76 7.68 -17.01
N THR A 113 -10.84 6.80 -16.64
CA THR A 113 -11.10 5.61 -15.82
C THR A 113 -10.26 5.65 -14.56
N TRP A 114 -10.89 5.36 -13.43
CA TRP A 114 -10.26 5.34 -12.12
C TRP A 114 -10.64 4.07 -11.36
N LEU A 115 -9.64 3.25 -11.04
CA LEU A 115 -9.76 2.07 -10.19
C LEU A 115 -9.89 2.45 -8.71
N ILE A 116 -11.02 3.06 -8.33
CA ILE A 116 -11.28 3.60 -6.99
C ILE A 116 -11.07 2.54 -5.90
N GLY A 117 -11.54 1.30 -6.11
CA GLY A 117 -11.36 0.22 -5.13
C GLY A 117 -9.89 -0.05 -4.81
N ASN A 118 -9.02 -0.12 -5.82
CA ASN A 118 -7.59 -0.34 -5.62
C ASN A 118 -6.90 0.88 -4.99
N THR A 119 -7.25 2.10 -5.43
CA THR A 119 -6.74 3.35 -4.81
C THR A 119 -7.08 3.41 -3.33
N LEU A 120 -8.32 3.08 -2.95
CA LEU A 120 -8.77 3.10 -1.55
C LEU A 120 -7.99 2.09 -0.70
N VAL A 121 -7.80 0.87 -1.20
CA VAL A 121 -6.97 -0.14 -0.52
C VAL A 121 -5.56 0.39 -0.29
N GLN A 122 -4.92 0.95 -1.32
CA GLN A 122 -3.57 1.50 -1.20
C GLN A 122 -3.50 2.68 -0.22
N PHE A 123 -4.51 3.54 -0.18
CA PHE A 123 -4.58 4.66 0.75
C PHE A 123 -4.78 4.20 2.20
N VAL A 124 -5.62 3.19 2.44
CA VAL A 124 -5.75 2.59 3.77
C VAL A 124 -4.43 2.01 4.24
N VAL A 125 -3.69 1.34 3.36
CA VAL A 125 -2.34 0.81 3.68
C VAL A 125 -1.36 1.96 3.92
N ALA A 126 -1.39 3.03 3.12
CA ALA A 126 -0.54 4.21 3.32
C ALA A 126 -0.81 4.89 4.67
N ILE A 127 -2.08 5.10 5.03
CA ILE A 127 -2.49 5.64 6.33
C ILE A 127 -2.00 4.72 7.45
N TYR A 128 -2.10 3.40 7.28
CA TYR A 128 -1.55 2.45 8.25
C TYR A 128 -0.03 2.57 8.39
N CYS A 129 0.71 2.76 7.29
CA CYS A 129 2.15 3.02 7.34
C CYS A 129 2.47 4.30 8.12
N PHE A 130 1.75 5.39 7.89
CA PHE A 130 1.92 6.62 8.68
C PHE A 130 1.54 6.42 10.15
N TYR A 131 0.46 5.68 10.43
CA TYR A 131 0.08 5.35 11.80
C TYR A 131 1.18 4.58 12.53
N VAL A 132 1.82 3.61 11.87
CA VAL A 132 2.97 2.87 12.43
C VAL A 132 4.18 3.79 12.65
N PHE A 133 4.41 4.75 11.76
CA PHE A 133 5.47 5.74 11.91
C PHE A 133 5.25 6.69 13.10
N PHE A 134 4.04 7.23 13.25
CA PHE A 134 3.67 8.16 14.32
C PHE A 134 3.48 7.48 15.67
N ARG A 135 3.15 6.19 15.69
CA ARG A 135 3.06 5.44 16.93
C ARG A 135 4.44 5.34 17.55
N LYS A 136 4.69 6.16 18.59
CA LYS A 136 5.91 6.10 19.42
C LYS A 136 6.13 4.65 19.84
N SER A 137 7.16 4.07 19.27
CA SER A 137 7.58 2.72 19.60
C SER A 137 8.13 2.73 21.02
N LYS A 138 7.33 2.26 21.98
CA LYS A 138 7.87 1.40 23.03
C LYS A 138 8.22 0.06 22.36
N VAL A 139 9.28 0.05 21.55
CA VAL A 139 9.98 -1.21 21.30
C VAL A 139 10.93 -1.26 22.49
N ASN A 140 10.51 -2.02 23.50
CA ASN A 140 11.38 -2.37 24.61
C ASN A 140 12.61 -3.04 23.99
N GLU A 141 13.78 -2.47 24.25
CA GLU A 141 15.11 -3.03 23.92
C GLU A 141 15.37 -4.39 24.60
N THR A 142 14.41 -4.95 25.33
CA THR A 142 14.57 -6.16 26.12
C THR A 142 14.43 -7.47 25.32
N GLU A 143 13.76 -7.48 24.16
CA GLU A 143 13.56 -8.72 23.38
C GLU A 143 14.78 -9.13 22.52
N VAL A 144 15.74 -8.24 22.29
CA VAL A 144 16.92 -8.54 21.43
C VAL A 144 18.03 -9.26 22.21
N LEU A 145 18.07 -9.15 23.54
CA LEU A 145 19.12 -9.78 24.37
C LEU A 145 18.80 -11.22 24.80
N GLU A 146 17.55 -11.65 24.69
CA GLU A 146 17.15 -13.02 25.09
C GLU A 146 17.32 -14.06 23.96
N TYR A 147 17.44 -13.62 22.70
CA TYR A 147 17.71 -14.51 21.56
C TYR A 147 19.22 -14.71 21.29
N SER A 148 20.08 -14.06 22.09
CA SER A 148 21.54 -14.09 21.96
C SER A 148 22.24 -14.73 23.17
N ARG A 149 21.51 -15.46 24.03
CA ARG A 149 22.08 -16.20 25.16
C ARG A 149 21.76 -17.68 25.08
#